data_AF-A0A3M0DE15-F1
#
_entry.id   AF-A0A3M0DE15-F1
#
_cell.length_a   1.000
_cell.length_b   1.000
_cell.length_c   1.000
_cell.angle_alpha   90.00
_cell.angle_beta   90.00
_cell.angle_gamma   90.00
#
_symmetry.space_group_name_H-M   'P 1'
#
loop_
_entity.id
_entity.type
_entity.pdbx_description
1 polymer ?
#
loop_
_entity_poly.entity_id
_entity_poly.type
_entity_poly.pdbx_seq_one_letter_code
_entity_poly.pdbx_strand_id
1 'polypeptide(L)' 'MSTEETCEAHVWASVGVVNRDGTVCKIWECENCPVWAAEPFDDAVERAWEDTWLSER' A
#
# COMPACT_ATOMS: atom_id res chain seq x y z
N MET A 1 -16.53 -9.89 16.02
CA MET A 1 -15.54 -9.48 15.01
C MET A 1 -14.62 -8.51 15.72
N SER A 2 -13.41 -8.93 16.08
CA SER A 2 -12.43 -8.10 16.78
C SER A 2 -12.13 -6.85 15.95
N THR A 3 -12.25 -5.69 16.60
CA THR A 3 -12.33 -4.34 16.04
C THR A 3 -10.95 -3.69 15.85
N GLU A 4 -9.90 -4.48 15.72
CA GLU A 4 -8.55 -3.93 15.60
C GLU A 4 -8.28 -3.56 14.14
N GLU A 5 -8.09 -2.26 13.90
CA GLU A 5 -7.76 -1.73 12.56
C GLU A 5 -6.35 -2.14 12.11
N THR A 6 -5.48 -2.49 13.06
CA THR A 6 -4.10 -2.93 12.83
C THR A 6 -3.67 -3.96 13.88
N CYS A 7 -2.88 -4.96 13.49
CA CYS A 7 -2.22 -5.92 14.36
C CYS A 7 -0.74 -5.56 14.57
N GLU A 8 -0.29 -5.39 15.81
CA GLU A 8 1.13 -5.14 16.15
C GLU A 8 1.91 -6.43 16.45
N ALA A 9 1.23 -7.57 16.56
CA ALA A 9 1.82 -8.84 17.01
C ALA A 9 2.49 -9.65 15.87
N HIS A 10 2.12 -9.41 14.62
CA HIS A 10 2.52 -10.22 13.47
C HIS A 10 3.18 -9.39 12.38
N VAL A 11 3.82 -10.08 11.45
CA VAL A 11 4.42 -9.48 10.27
C VAL A 11 3.34 -9.08 9.26
N TRP A 12 3.61 -8.00 8.55
CA TRP A 12 2.77 -7.50 7.47
C TRP A 12 3.43 -7.75 6.11
N ALA A 13 2.62 -8.20 5.16
CA ALA A 13 3.02 -8.39 3.78
C ALA A 13 2.35 -7.35 2.88
N SER A 14 3.12 -6.79 1.94
CA SER A 14 2.54 -5.96 0.88
C SER A 14 1.97 -6.87 -0.20
N VAL A 15 0.66 -6.79 -0.43
CA VAL A 15 -0.06 -7.71 -1.32
C VAL A 15 -0.56 -7.06 -2.61
N GLY A 16 -0.56 -5.73 -2.70
CA GLY A 16 -1.00 -5.06 -3.91
C GLY A 16 -0.99 -3.54 -3.84
N VAL A 17 -1.51 -2.92 -4.90
CA VAL A 17 -1.67 -1.48 -5.05
C VAL A 17 -3.11 -1.19 -5.48
N VAL A 18 -3.74 -0.18 -4.90
CA VAL A 18 -5.10 0.26 -5.24
C VAL A 18 -5.14 1.78 -5.43
N ASN A 19 -6.12 2.27 -6.20
CA ASN A 19 -6.48 3.68 -6.21
C ASN A 19 -7.68 3.89 -5.27
N ARG A 20 -7.55 4.78 -4.28
CA ARG A 20 -8.59 5.15 -3.33
C ARG A 20 -8.72 6.66 -3.28
N ASP A 21 -9.90 7.16 -3.64
CA ASP A 21 -10.22 8.59 -3.64
C ASP A 21 -9.22 9.46 -4.41
N GLY A 22 -8.63 8.90 -5.49
CA GLY A 22 -7.63 9.57 -6.32
C GLY A 22 -6.19 9.36 -5.87
N THR A 23 -5.96 8.79 -4.70
CA THR A 23 -4.62 8.47 -4.18
C THR A 23 -4.26 7.01 -4.46
N VAL A 24 -3.07 6.77 -4.98
CA VAL A 24 -2.53 5.42 -5.12
C VAL A 24 -1.97 4.98 -3.76
N CYS A 25 -2.41 3.82 -3.28
CA CYS A 25 -2.02 3.27 -1.99
C CYS A 25 -1.46 1.85 -2.16
N LYS A 26 -0.46 1.50 -1.36
CA LYS A 26 -0.01 0.13 -1.14
C LYS A 26 -0.92 -0.54 -0.12
N ILE A 27 -1.30 -1.78 -0.38
CA ILE A 27 -2.09 -2.59 0.56
C ILE A 27 -1.17 -3.52 1.35
N TRP A 28 -1.33 -3.45 2.67
CA TRP A 28 -0.70 -4.34 3.63
C TRP A 28 -1.73 -5.30 4.22
N GLU A 29 -1.37 -6.56 4.34
CA GLU A 29 -2.17 -7.59 5.01
C GLU A 29 -1.34 -8.27 6.11
N CYS A 30 -1.96 -8.53 7.26
CA CYS A 30 -1.35 -9.33 8.31
C CYS A 30 -1.35 -10.80 7.88
N GLU A 31 -0.22 -11.48 8.03
CA GLU A 31 -0.08 -12.88 7.60
C GLU A 31 -1.00 -13.86 8.35
N ASN A 32 -1.45 -13.50 9.55
CA ASN A 32 -2.15 -14.41 10.47
C ASN A 32 -3.52 -13.87 10.96
N CYS A 33 -3.92 -12.66 10.55
CA CYS A 33 -5.15 -12.02 11.01
C CYS A 33 -5.93 -11.45 9.83
N PRO A 34 -7.28 -11.43 9.88
CA PRO A 34 -8.12 -10.86 8.83
C PRO A 34 -8.16 -9.31 8.92
N VAL A 35 -7.00 -8.67 9.03
CA VAL A 35 -6.83 -7.22 9.12
C VAL A 35 -5.90 -6.76 8.00
N TRP A 36 -6.21 -5.60 7.44
CA TRP A 36 -5.47 -5.00 6.34
C TRP A 36 -5.42 -3.48 6.49
N ALA A 37 -4.42 -2.85 5.88
CA ALA A 37 -4.25 -1.41 5.88
C ALA A 37 -3.91 -0.90 4.46
N ALA A 38 -4.33 0.33 4.15
CA ALA A 38 -3.92 1.05 2.95
C ALA A 38 -2.96 2.17 3.32
N GLU A 39 -1.73 2.11 2.82
CA GLU A 39 -0.69 3.12 3.01
C GLU A 39 -0.54 3.94 1.72
N PRO A 40 -0.80 5.25 1.73
CA PRO A 40 -0.49 6.13 0.60
C PRO A 40 1.00 6.07 0.24
N PHE A 41 1.32 6.15 -1.05
CA PHE A 41 2.72 6.38 -1.44
C PHE A 41 3.18 7.77 -1.02
N ASP A 42 4.46 7.91 -0.69
CA ASP A 42 5.06 9.19 -0.31
C ASP A 42 5.28 10.06 -1.55
N ASP A 43 4.54 11.16 -1.64
CA ASP A 43 4.63 12.14 -2.73
C ASP A 43 6.04 12.72 -2.89
N ALA A 44 6.85 12.74 -1.82
CA ALA A 44 8.22 13.26 -1.88
C ALA A 44 9.17 12.36 -2.68
N VAL A 45 8.82 11.09 -2.89
CA VAL A 45 9.58 10.13 -3.70
C VAL A 45 8.85 9.74 -4.98
N GLU A 46 7.69 10.33 -5.24
CA GLU A 46 6.98 10.15 -6.50
C GLU A 46 7.81 10.73 -7.65
N ARG A 47 7.84 10.00 -8.77
CA ARG A 47 8.47 10.45 -10.01
C ARG A 47 7.42 10.53 -11.09
N ALA A 48 7.43 11.63 -11.85
CA ALA A 48 6.60 11.75 -13.03
C ALA A 48 6.83 10.54 -13.96
N TRP A 49 5.77 10.03 -14.57
CA TRP A 49 5.84 8.84 -15.40
C TRP A 49 6.87 9.02 -16.52
N GLU A 50 6.89 10.21 -17.13
CA GLU A 50 7.79 10.63 -18.20
C GLU A 50 9.27 10.54 -17.78
N ASP A 51 9.57 10.70 -16.50
CA ASP A 51 10.93 10.64 -15.95
C ASP A 51 11.38 9.20 -15.59
N THR A 52 10.53 8.20 -15.81
CA THR A 52 10.87 6.80 -15.55
C THR A 52 11.50 6.15 -16.79
N TRP A 53 12.46 5.26 -16.59
CA TRP A 53 13.05 4.47 -17.70
C TRP A 53 12.04 3.59 -18.44
N LEU A 54 10.87 3.34 -17.82
CA LEU A 54 9.82 2.48 -18.36
C LEU A 54 8.93 3.21 -19.37
N SER A 55 8.87 4.55 -19.32
CA SER A 55 8.01 5.36 -20.20
C SER A 55 8.47 5.38 -21.66
N GLU A 56 9.74 5.06 -21.92
CA GLU A 56 10.34 5.02 -23.25
C GLU A 56 10.12 3.67 -23.97
N ARG A 57 9.35 2.75 -23.38
CA ARG A 57 9.18 1.38 -23.86
C ARG A 57 7.81 1.08 -24.43
#